data_AF-A0AA97GVG9-F1
#
_entry.id   AF-A0AA97GVG9-F1
#
_cell.length_a   1.000
_cell.length_b   1.000
_cell.length_c   1.000
_cell.angle_alpha   90.00
_cell.angle_beta   90.00
_cell.angle_gamma   90.00
#
_symmetry.space_group_name_H-M   'P 1'
#
loop_
_entity.id
_entity.type
_entity.pdbx_description
1 polymer ?
#
loop_
_entity_poly.entity_id
_entity_poly.type
_entity_poly.pdbx_seq_one_letter_code
_entity_poly.pdbx_strand_id
1 'polypeptide(L)'
;MQTEENPGVQTGALEISGRDNLESTALTPSWVFDPDERQFHELEAKVREAGFRLAVRCRVCGSWLVADRSRTEHIGPVCRGRVSVDA
;
A
#
# COMPACT_ATOMS: atom_id res chain seq x y z
N MET A 1 -50.21 -1.70 -28.37
CA MET A 1 -48.90 -1.88 -29.01
C MET A 1 -48.43 -0.51 -29.47
N GLN A 2 -47.62 0.16 -28.67
CA GLN A 2 -46.95 1.41 -29.03
C GLN A 2 -45.47 1.21 -28.69
N THR A 3 -44.64 1.35 -29.70
CA THR A 3 -43.18 1.23 -29.68
C THR A 3 -42.63 2.61 -29.35
N GLU A 4 -42.03 2.77 -28.17
CA GLU A 4 -41.29 3.97 -27.81
C GLU A 4 -39.85 3.86 -28.33
N GLU A 5 -39.65 4.54 -29.45
CA GLU A 5 -38.45 5.18 -29.96
C GLU A 5 -37.42 5.60 -28.88
N ASN A 6 -36.22 5.02 -28.95
CA ASN A 6 -35.08 5.36 -28.11
C ASN A 6 -34.25 6.46 -28.78
N PRO A 7 -34.03 7.65 -28.17
CA PRO A 7 -33.16 8.66 -28.75
C PRO A 7 -31.69 8.27 -28.55
N GLY A 8 -31.00 8.06 -29.68
CA GLY A 8 -29.60 7.66 -29.75
C GLY A 8 -28.66 8.61 -29.01
N VAL A 9 -27.86 8.03 -28.12
CA VAL A 9 -26.70 8.70 -27.51
C VAL A 9 -25.63 8.87 -28.59
N GLN A 10 -25.35 10.12 -28.95
CA GLN A 10 -24.23 10.49 -29.81
C GLN A 10 -22.91 10.24 -29.05
N THR A 11 -22.23 9.14 -29.33
CA THR A 11 -20.81 8.99 -28.98
C THR A 11 -19.98 9.77 -29.99
N GLY A 12 -19.69 11.02 -29.68
CA GLY A 12 -18.66 11.78 -30.36
C GLY A 12 -17.31 11.10 -30.14
N ALA A 13 -16.74 10.54 -31.20
CA ALA A 13 -15.36 10.08 -31.22
C ALA A 13 -14.46 11.31 -31.06
N LEU A 14 -13.87 11.49 -29.87
CA LEU A 14 -12.77 12.43 -29.69
C LEU A 14 -11.51 11.74 -30.23
N GLU A 15 -11.06 12.15 -31.40
CA GLU A 15 -9.79 11.73 -31.97
C GLU A 15 -8.64 12.36 -31.17
N ILE A 16 -8.06 11.59 -30.25
CA ILE A 16 -6.87 12.00 -29.50
C ILE A 16 -5.65 11.78 -30.42
N SER A 17 -5.32 12.81 -31.20
CA SER A 17 -4.05 12.90 -31.92
C SER A 17 -3.00 13.52 -31.00
N GLY A 18 -2.09 12.70 -30.46
CA GLY A 18 -0.97 13.19 -29.65
C GLY A 18 -0.14 12.04 -29.11
N ARG A 19 1.01 11.76 -29.75
CA ARG A 19 2.05 10.86 -29.26
C ARG A 19 2.83 11.59 -28.16
N ASP A 20 2.36 11.53 -26.93
CA ASP A 20 3.13 12.01 -25.78
C ASP A 20 3.26 10.88 -24.74
N ASN A 21 4.52 10.54 -24.46
CA ASN A 21 5.07 9.58 -23.49
C ASN A 21 4.06 8.97 -22.50
N LEU A 22 3.75 7.68 -22.70
CA LEU A 22 3.11 6.86 -21.68
C LEU A 22 4.18 6.50 -20.63
N GLU A 23 4.54 7.46 -19.77
CA GLU A 23 5.17 7.12 -18.50
C GLU A 23 4.19 6.22 -17.76
N SER A 24 4.57 4.95 -17.65
CA SER A 24 3.83 3.88 -17.00
C SER A 24 3.62 4.26 -15.54
N THR A 25 2.58 5.05 -15.29
CA THR A 25 2.03 5.27 -13.95
C THR A 25 1.49 3.92 -13.53
N ALA A 26 2.36 3.13 -12.90
CA ALA A 26 1.97 1.91 -12.24
C ALA A 26 0.76 2.28 -11.38
N LEU A 27 -0.38 1.67 -11.69
CA LEU A 27 -1.61 1.80 -10.92
C LEU A 27 -1.31 1.25 -9.53
N THR A 28 -0.66 2.03 -8.68
CA THR A 28 -0.52 1.73 -7.28
C THR A 28 -1.94 1.77 -6.75
N PRO A 29 -2.44 0.65 -6.19
CA PRO A 29 -3.76 0.67 -5.61
C PRO A 29 -3.86 1.78 -4.57
N SER A 30 -5.00 2.45 -4.48
CA SER A 30 -5.21 3.59 -3.56
C SER A 30 -5.02 3.25 -2.07
N TRP A 31 -4.87 1.96 -1.74
CA TRP A 31 -4.53 1.45 -0.41
C TRP A 31 -3.03 1.19 -0.18
N VAL A 32 -2.17 1.42 -1.18
CA VAL A 32 -0.72 1.39 -1.00
C VAL A 32 -0.29 2.73 -0.39
N PHE A 33 -0.22 2.72 0.93
CA PHE A 33 0.35 3.82 1.69
C PHE A 33 1.87 3.72 1.59
N ASP A 34 2.49 4.64 0.86
CA ASP A 34 3.94 4.85 0.87
C ASP A 34 4.21 6.10 1.73
N PRO A 35 4.20 5.98 3.07
CA PRO A 35 4.37 7.15 3.92
C PRO A 35 5.75 7.73 3.70
N ASP A 36 5.82 9.04 3.47
CA ASP A 36 7.09 9.72 3.64
C ASP A 36 7.55 9.55 5.09
N GLU A 37 8.87 9.50 5.31
CA GLU A 37 9.47 9.20 6.62
C GLU A 37 8.95 10.13 7.73
N ARG A 38 8.57 11.37 7.39
CA ARG A 38 7.98 12.31 8.36
C ARG A 38 6.58 11.90 8.80
N GLN A 39 5.72 11.49 7.88
CA GLN A 39 4.37 10.98 8.21
C GLN A 39 4.43 9.75 9.12
N PHE A 40 5.40 8.85 8.87
CA PHE A 40 5.60 7.70 9.74
C PHE A 40 6.01 8.11 11.17
N HIS A 41 6.94 9.06 11.30
CA HIS A 41 7.33 9.59 12.60
C HIS A 41 6.18 10.30 13.33
N GLU A 42 5.36 11.08 12.63
CA GLU A 42 4.18 11.73 13.20
C GLU A 42 3.15 10.71 13.71
N LEU A 43 2.90 9.65 12.94
CA LEU A 43 2.02 8.56 13.35
C LEU A 43 2.53 7.88 14.61
N GLU A 44 3.84 7.58 14.67
CA GLU A 44 4.43 6.93 15.83
C GLU A 44 4.33 7.81 17.09
N ALA A 45 4.50 9.13 16.96
CA ALA A 45 4.33 10.07 18.06
C ALA A 45 2.88 10.07 18.59
N LYS A 46 1.88 10.22 17.70
CA LYS A 46 0.45 10.23 18.05
C LYS A 46 0.00 8.93 18.71
N VAL A 47 0.46 7.79 18.19
CA VAL A 47 0.15 6.46 18.74
C VAL A 47 0.73 6.31 20.15
N ARG A 48 1.94 6.82 20.39
CA ARG A 48 2.58 6.79 21.71
C ARG A 48 1.87 7.69 22.71
N GLU A 49 1.49 8.90 22.31
CA GLU A 49 0.70 9.84 23.14
C GLU A 49 -0.65 9.23 23.55
N ALA A 50 -1.28 8.49 22.64
CA ALA A 50 -2.51 7.78 22.90
C ALA A 50 -2.33 6.46 23.72
N GLY A 51 -1.11 6.12 24.13
CA GLY A 51 -0.83 4.93 24.96
C GLY A 51 -0.76 3.61 24.19
N PHE A 52 -0.74 3.66 22.86
CA PHE A 52 -0.64 2.48 22.00
C PHE A 52 0.81 2.19 21.59
N ARG A 53 1.04 1.00 21.03
CA ARG A 53 2.33 0.60 20.44
C ARG A 53 2.11 0.08 19.03
N LEU A 54 2.92 0.56 18.09
CA LEU A 54 2.94 0.03 16.72
C LEU A 54 3.51 -1.38 16.72
N ALA A 55 2.89 -2.26 15.93
CA ALA A 55 3.35 -3.63 15.70
C ALA A 55 3.51 -3.88 14.21
N VAL A 56 4.52 -4.66 13.83
CA VAL A 56 4.69 -5.15 12.45
C VAL A 56 4.55 -6.66 12.40
N ARG A 57 4.30 -7.22 11.21
CA ARG A 57 4.26 -8.67 11.00
C ARG A 57 5.66 -9.20 10.74
N CYS A 58 6.02 -10.30 11.37
CA CYS A 58 7.23 -11.05 11.02
C CYS A 58 7.13 -11.57 9.59
N ARG A 59 8.16 -11.35 8.77
CA ARG A 59 8.20 -11.83 7.38
C ARG A 59 8.35 -13.35 7.23
N VAL A 60 8.75 -14.04 8.31
CA VAL A 60 8.97 -15.51 8.31
C VAL A 60 7.74 -16.26 8.81
N CYS A 61 7.22 -15.89 9.98
CA CYS A 61 6.13 -16.63 10.63
C CYS A 61 4.81 -15.85 10.74
N GLY A 62 4.79 -14.57 10.39
CA GLY A 62 3.59 -13.74 10.49
C GLY A 62 3.22 -13.29 11.92
N SER A 63 3.97 -13.61 12.97
CA SER A 63 3.66 -13.13 14.33
C SER A 63 3.75 -11.60 14.43
N TRP A 64 2.93 -10.99 15.29
CA TRP A 64 2.99 -9.56 15.61
C TRP A 64 4.22 -9.22 16.46
N LEU A 65 4.99 -8.21 16.06
CA LEU A 65 6.25 -7.80 16.67
C LEU A 65 6.14 -6.36 17.19
N VAL A 66 6.30 -6.18 18.49
CA VAL A 66 6.22 -4.86 19.16
C VAL A 66 7.60 -4.36 19.61
N ALA A 67 8.54 -5.27 19.87
CA ALA A 67 9.89 -4.90 20.27
C ALA A 67 10.61 -4.16 19.14
N ASP A 68 11.26 -3.04 19.47
CA ASP A 68 11.89 -2.12 18.52
C ASP A 68 12.78 -2.82 17.49
N ARG A 69 13.78 -3.57 17.99
CA ARG A 69 14.67 -4.38 17.13
C ARG A 69 13.92 -5.32 16.18
N SER A 70 12.85 -5.96 16.66
CA SER A 70 12.09 -6.91 15.83
C SER A 70 11.20 -6.19 14.82
N ARG A 71 10.75 -4.96 15.12
CA ARG A 71 10.06 -4.10 14.16
C ARG A 71 10.98 -3.68 13.04
N THR A 72 12.16 -3.16 13.38
CA THR A 72 13.17 -2.71 12.42
C THR A 72 13.61 -3.83 11.48
N GLU A 73 13.97 -4.99 12.04
CA GLU A 73 14.40 -6.16 11.27
C GLU A 73 13.23 -6.87 10.55
N HIS A 74 11.97 -6.56 10.89
CA HIS A 74 10.77 -7.29 10.46
C HIS A 74 10.83 -8.81 10.72
N ILE A 75 11.62 -9.24 11.71
CA ILE A 75 11.89 -10.64 12.05
C ILE A 75 11.80 -10.84 13.57
N GLY A 76 11.02 -11.84 13.98
CA GLY A 76 10.87 -12.19 15.39
C GLY A 76 12.06 -12.96 15.96
N PRO A 77 12.26 -12.97 17.29
CA PRO A 77 13.43 -13.57 17.93
C PRO A 77 13.61 -15.06 17.61
N VAL A 78 12.51 -15.82 17.54
CA VAL A 78 12.53 -17.25 17.18
C VAL A 78 12.94 -17.47 15.72
N CYS A 79 12.61 -16.52 14.84
CA CYS A 79 12.85 -16.66 13.41
C CYS A 79 14.24 -16.18 12.99
N ARG A 80 14.94 -15.37 13.79
CA ARG A 80 16.28 -14.84 13.44
C ARG A 80 17.27 -15.94 13.06
N GLY A 81 17.33 -17.01 13.85
CA GLY A 81 18.22 -18.14 13.59
C GLY A 81 17.84 -18.99 12.38
N ARG A 82 16.64 -18.82 11.81
CA ARG A 82 16.22 -19.51 10.59
C ARG A 82 16.72 -18.76 9.34
N VAL A 83 16.64 -17.44 9.36
CA VAL A 83 16.99 -16.61 8.19
C VAL A 83 18.51 -16.57 7.92
N SER A 84 19.33 -16.76 8.94
CA SER A 84 20.79 -16.74 8.82
C SER A 84 21.40 -18.05 8.31
N VAL A 85 20.63 -19.14 8.22
CA VAL A 85 21.12 -20.46 7.77
C VAL A 85 20.99 -20.63 6.26
N ASP A 86 20.16 -19.80 5.61
CA ASP A 86 19.87 -19.85 4.17
C ASP A 86 20.66 -18.79 3.35
N ALA A 87 21.72 -18.19 3.92
CA ALA A 87 22.58 -17.18 3.28
C ALA A 87 24.01 -17.72 3.09
#